data_AF-A0A2Z6NCN7-F1
#
_entry.id   AF-A0A2Z6NCN7-F1
#
_cell.length_a   1.000
_cell.length_b   1.000
_cell.length_c   1.000
_cell.angle_alpha   90.00
_cell.angle_beta   90.00
_cell.angle_gamma   90.00
#
_symmetry.space_group_name_H-M   'P 1'
#
loop_
_entity.id
_entity.type
_entity.pdbx_description
1 polymer ?
#
loop_
_entity_poly.entity_id
_entity_poly.type
_entity_poly.pdbx_seq_one_letter_code
_entity_poly.pdbx_strand_id
1 'polypeptide(L)'
;MLNLTTRLCWKFLKKDGYVAIWQKPSDNSCYLNRQAKTKPPLCDPSDDPDNIWYVNLKACISPLPENGYGANLTKWPARLQTSPDRLQSIKLDAFKSRKELFKAESKYWNEIIAYYARCLHWKTMRLRNVMDMRAGFGGCEPFDTYPRTYDLLHASNLLSVEKKRCNVSSIMLEMDRILRPGGVVYIDDALSIMDELVKIAKAIGWRAALRETIEGPHTSYRVLVCNKGLPPG
;
A
#
# COMPACT_ATOMS: atom_id res chain seq x y z
N MET A 1 11.94 -31.42 -2.61
CA MET A 1 10.88 -30.38 -2.68
C MET A 1 9.46 -30.95 -2.78
N LEU A 2 9.20 -32.00 -3.58
CA LEU A 2 7.84 -32.57 -3.80
C LEU A 2 7.06 -32.83 -2.48
N ASN A 3 7.73 -33.37 -1.46
CA ASN A 3 7.12 -33.68 -0.17
C ASN A 3 6.60 -32.43 0.58
N LEU A 4 7.30 -31.29 0.50
CA LEU A 4 6.86 -30.07 1.18
C LEU A 4 5.66 -29.44 0.45
N THR A 5 5.72 -29.31 -0.87
CA THR A 5 4.61 -28.73 -1.64
C THR A 5 3.32 -29.54 -1.49
N THR A 6 3.40 -30.87 -1.44
CA THR A 6 2.25 -31.73 -1.14
C THR A 6 1.73 -31.48 0.28
N ARG A 7 2.60 -31.38 1.28
CA ARG A 7 2.19 -31.04 2.67
C ARG A 7 1.63 -29.63 2.82
N LEU A 8 1.94 -28.71 1.91
CA LEU A 8 1.37 -27.37 1.80
C LEU A 8 0.08 -27.35 0.97
N CYS A 9 -0.40 -28.48 0.46
CA CYS A 9 -1.55 -28.59 -0.44
C CYS A 9 -1.38 -27.85 -1.78
N TRP A 10 -0.15 -27.63 -2.22
CA TRP A 10 0.12 -26.92 -3.47
C TRP A 10 0.08 -27.86 -4.67
N LYS A 11 -0.74 -27.53 -5.66
CA LYS A 11 -0.85 -28.27 -6.92
C LYS A 11 0.16 -27.72 -7.92
N PHE A 12 1.07 -28.56 -8.41
CA PHE A 12 1.95 -28.19 -9.50
C PHE A 12 1.14 -27.97 -10.80
N LEU A 13 1.38 -26.85 -11.49
CA LEU A 13 0.68 -26.52 -12.74
C LEU A 13 1.58 -26.65 -13.96
N LYS A 14 2.74 -25.99 -13.94
CA LYS A 14 3.64 -25.93 -15.09
C LYS A 14 5.07 -25.62 -14.64
N LYS A 15 6.04 -26.08 -15.42
CA LYS A 15 7.43 -25.64 -15.36
C LYS A 15 7.87 -25.23 -16.76
N ASP A 16 8.59 -24.12 -16.84
CA ASP A 16 9.20 -23.61 -18.07
C ASP A 16 10.62 -23.11 -17.74
N GLY A 17 11.63 -23.79 -18.29
CA GLY A 17 13.03 -23.60 -17.91
C GLY A 17 13.25 -23.71 -16.39
N TYR A 18 13.66 -22.59 -15.79
CA TYR A 18 13.94 -22.45 -14.36
C TYR A 18 12.73 -21.98 -13.53
N VAL A 19 11.60 -21.64 -14.17
CA VAL A 19 10.39 -21.17 -13.49
C VAL A 19 9.41 -22.32 -13.32
N ALA A 20 8.91 -22.50 -12.11
CA ALA A 20 7.87 -23.48 -11.81
C ALA A 20 6.72 -22.80 -11.07
N ILE A 21 5.49 -23.19 -11.42
CA ILE A 21 4.26 -22.57 -10.93
C ILE A 21 3.47 -23.62 -10.15
N TRP A 22 3.09 -23.25 -8.93
CA TRP A 22 2.18 -24.02 -8.09
C TRP A 22 0.96 -23.19 -7.75
N GLN A 23 -0.18 -23.87 -7.61
CA GLN A 23 -1.45 -23.30 -7.20
C GLN A 23 -1.73 -23.66 -5.74
N LYS A 24 -2.09 -22.66 -4.93
CA LYS A 24 -2.66 -22.88 -3.59
C LYS A 24 -4.06 -23.53 -3.70
N PRO A 25 -4.53 -24.26 -2.67
CA PRO A 25 -5.88 -24.81 -2.69
C PRO A 25 -6.94 -23.71 -2.75
N SER A 26 -8.10 -24.01 -3.33
CA SER A 26 -9.26 -23.11 -3.43
C SER A 26 -10.16 -23.14 -2.19
N ASP A 27 -10.02 -24.16 -1.35
CA ASP A 27 -10.81 -24.39 -0.14
C ASP A 27 -9.96 -25.09 0.94
N ASN A 28 -10.53 -25.27 2.13
CA ASN A 28 -9.84 -25.89 3.27
C ASN A 28 -9.86 -27.43 3.25
N SER A 29 -10.46 -28.09 2.25
CA SER A 29 -10.64 -29.56 2.26
C SER A 29 -9.31 -30.32 2.37
N CYS A 30 -8.29 -29.86 1.63
CA CYS A 30 -6.97 -30.47 1.70
C CYS A 30 -6.33 -30.28 3.08
N TYR A 31 -6.51 -29.11 3.71
CA TYR A 31 -5.95 -28.83 5.04
C TYR A 31 -6.59 -29.68 6.14
N LEU A 32 -7.90 -29.88 6.08
CA LEU A 32 -8.66 -30.69 7.05
C LEU A 32 -8.33 -32.19 6.94
N ASN A 33 -7.98 -32.67 5.74
CA ASN A 33 -7.66 -34.07 5.49
C ASN A 33 -6.17 -34.42 5.72
N ARG A 34 -5.37 -33.51 6.29
CA ARG A 34 -3.95 -33.76 6.56
C ARG A 34 -3.80 -34.75 7.70
N GLN A 35 -2.82 -35.63 7.59
CA GLN A 35 -2.46 -36.54 8.68
C GLN A 35 -2.06 -35.75 9.94
N ALA A 36 -2.41 -36.28 11.12
CA ALA A 36 -2.01 -35.69 12.39
C ALA A 36 -0.48 -35.50 12.45
N LYS A 37 -0.03 -34.40 13.05
CA LYS A 37 1.40 -34.02 13.19
C LYS A 37 2.12 -33.69 11.87
N THR A 38 1.40 -33.51 10.76
CA THR A 38 1.99 -32.99 9.52
C THR A 38 2.59 -31.60 9.73
N LYS A 39 3.83 -31.38 9.31
CA LYS A 39 4.49 -30.05 9.33
C LYS A 39 4.41 -29.35 7.96
N PRO A 40 4.27 -28.02 7.89
CA PRO A 40 3.93 -27.12 9.00
C PRO A 40 2.48 -27.33 9.48
N PRO A 41 2.18 -27.20 10.79
CA PRO A 41 0.82 -27.31 11.30
C PRO A 41 -0.08 -26.16 10.77
N LEU A 42 -1.38 -26.24 11.02
CA LEU A 42 -2.25 -25.08 10.87
C LEU A 42 -1.97 -24.07 12.00
N CYS A 43 -2.16 -22.78 11.73
CA CYS A 43 -2.05 -21.75 12.76
C CYS A 43 -3.16 -21.89 13.80
N ASP A 44 -2.96 -21.32 14.99
CA ASP A 44 -3.96 -21.36 16.05
C ASP A 44 -5.22 -20.58 15.60
N PRO A 45 -6.45 -21.00 15.95
CA PRO A 45 -7.65 -20.22 15.63
C PRO A 45 -7.66 -18.80 16.20
N SER A 46 -6.88 -18.53 17.25
CA SER A 46 -6.66 -17.19 17.81
C SER A 46 -5.64 -16.36 17.04
N ASP A 47 -4.88 -16.96 16.12
CA ASP A 47 -3.96 -16.23 15.25
C ASP A 47 -4.72 -15.48 14.17
N ASP A 48 -4.78 -14.16 14.32
CA ASP A 48 -5.36 -13.28 13.32
C ASP A 48 -4.43 -13.17 12.09
N PRO A 49 -4.84 -13.70 10.92
CA PRO A 49 -4.02 -13.62 9.70
C PRO A 49 -3.93 -12.19 9.12
N ASP A 50 -4.75 -11.25 9.59
CA ASP A 50 -4.74 -9.86 9.17
C ASP A 50 -3.80 -8.98 10.04
N ASN A 51 -3.26 -9.51 11.14
CA ASN A 51 -2.22 -8.83 11.91
C ASN A 51 -0.88 -8.88 11.17
N ILE A 52 -0.40 -7.70 10.75
CA ILE A 52 0.83 -7.56 9.95
C ILE A 52 1.95 -6.79 10.67
N TRP A 53 1.66 -6.16 11.82
CA TRP A 53 2.61 -5.35 12.58
C TRP A 53 2.89 -5.94 13.95
N TYR A 54 4.13 -5.82 14.42
CA TYR A 54 4.57 -6.26 15.76
C TYR A 54 4.25 -7.74 16.08
N VAL A 55 4.10 -8.57 15.05
CA VAL A 55 3.86 -10.01 15.16
C VAL A 55 5.06 -10.80 14.66
N ASN A 56 5.41 -11.86 15.40
CA ASN A 56 6.50 -12.75 15.01
C ASN A 56 6.07 -13.71 13.90
N LEU A 57 6.98 -14.00 12.97
CA LEU A 57 6.76 -15.01 11.94
C LEU A 57 6.52 -16.39 12.59
N LYS A 58 5.44 -17.06 12.17
CA LYS A 58 5.08 -18.40 12.63
C LYS A 58 5.23 -19.43 11.52
N ALA A 59 5.77 -20.61 11.85
CA ALA A 59 5.92 -21.72 10.91
C ALA A 59 4.63 -22.56 10.81
N CYS A 60 3.52 -21.93 10.45
CA CYS A 60 2.19 -22.54 10.34
C CYS A 60 1.45 -22.08 9.06
N ILE A 61 0.34 -22.75 8.72
CA ILE A 61 -0.52 -22.39 7.59
C ILE A 61 -1.82 -21.79 8.12
N SER A 62 -2.11 -20.53 7.74
CA SER A 62 -3.41 -19.91 8.00
C SER A 62 -4.49 -20.52 7.09
N PRO A 63 -5.62 -21.00 7.64
CA PRO A 63 -6.76 -21.47 6.85
C PRO A 63 -7.34 -20.39 5.94
N LEU A 64 -8.02 -20.80 4.88
CA LEU A 64 -8.81 -19.89 4.04
C LEU A 64 -10.08 -19.46 4.79
N PRO A 65 -10.57 -18.22 4.58
CA PRO A 65 -11.82 -17.77 5.17
C PRO A 65 -13.01 -18.61 4.71
N GLU A 66 -13.85 -19.05 5.65
CA GLU A 66 -15.07 -19.85 5.35
C GLU A 66 -16.27 -19.00 4.93
N ASN A 67 -16.18 -17.67 5.07
CA ASN A 67 -17.22 -16.71 4.71
C ASN A 67 -17.47 -16.57 3.19
N GLY A 68 -16.68 -17.27 2.36
CA GLY A 68 -16.82 -17.24 0.89
C GLY A 68 -16.31 -15.95 0.24
N TYR A 69 -15.78 -14.98 1.01
CA TYR A 69 -15.27 -13.73 0.47
C TYR A 69 -14.01 -14.00 -0.38
N GLY A 70 -14.09 -13.65 -1.66
CA GLY A 70 -13.03 -13.88 -2.64
C GLY A 70 -13.16 -15.17 -3.45
N ALA A 71 -14.16 -16.01 -3.21
CA ALA A 71 -14.42 -17.21 -4.03
C ALA A 71 -15.04 -16.84 -5.39
N ASN A 72 -16.02 -15.93 -5.40
CA ASN A 72 -16.65 -15.42 -6.62
C ASN A 72 -16.09 -14.03 -6.97
N LEU A 73 -15.09 -14.02 -7.85
CA LEU A 73 -14.47 -12.79 -8.32
C LEU A 73 -15.07 -12.33 -9.64
N THR A 74 -15.47 -11.06 -9.72
CA THR A 74 -15.80 -10.40 -10.99
C THR A 74 -14.67 -10.58 -12.00
N LYS A 75 -15.00 -10.77 -13.27
CA LYS A 75 -13.99 -10.90 -14.34
C LYS A 75 -13.28 -9.57 -14.57
N TRP A 76 -12.04 -9.65 -15.03
CA TRP A 76 -11.32 -8.51 -15.57
C TRP A 76 -12.01 -8.00 -16.85
N PRO A 77 -12.10 -6.68 -17.13
CA PRO A 77 -11.54 -5.55 -16.36
C PRO A 77 -12.44 -5.00 -15.26
N ALA A 78 -13.72 -5.40 -15.21
CA ALA A 78 -14.70 -4.88 -14.25
C ALA A 78 -14.27 -5.06 -12.78
N ARG A 79 -13.46 -6.08 -12.48
CA ARG A 79 -12.84 -6.28 -11.16
C ARG A 79 -12.11 -5.04 -10.61
N LEU A 80 -11.51 -4.22 -11.48
CA LEU A 80 -10.78 -3.02 -11.06
C LEU A 80 -11.67 -1.98 -10.35
N GLN A 81 -12.95 -1.92 -10.72
CA GLN A 81 -13.92 -0.95 -10.19
C GLN A 81 -14.96 -1.60 -9.26
N THR A 82 -14.88 -2.92 -9.06
CA THR A 82 -15.83 -3.65 -8.22
C THR A 82 -15.29 -3.71 -6.78
N SER A 83 -16.07 -3.18 -5.83
CA SER A 83 -15.76 -3.28 -4.41
C SER A 83 -15.69 -4.74 -3.95
N PRO A 84 -14.57 -5.20 -3.37
CA PRO A 84 -14.42 -6.59 -2.95
C PRO A 84 -15.20 -6.89 -1.66
N ASP A 85 -15.81 -8.08 -1.58
CA ASP A 85 -16.62 -8.47 -0.41
C ASP A 85 -15.80 -8.61 0.88
N ARG A 86 -14.48 -8.84 0.78
CA ARG A 86 -13.57 -8.81 1.95
C ARG A 86 -13.63 -7.47 2.70
N LEU A 87 -14.02 -6.36 2.07
CA LEU A 87 -14.24 -5.10 2.79
C LEU A 87 -15.31 -5.21 3.87
N GLN A 88 -16.20 -6.20 3.83
CA GLN A 88 -17.21 -6.45 4.87
C GLN A 88 -16.61 -7.10 6.12
N SER A 89 -15.46 -7.78 6.04
CA SER A 89 -14.86 -8.45 7.21
C SER A 89 -14.08 -7.50 8.12
N ILE A 90 -13.68 -6.32 7.64
CA ILE A 90 -12.89 -5.34 8.41
C ILE A 90 -13.79 -4.68 9.48
N LYS A 91 -13.28 -4.37 10.67
CA LYS A 91 -14.02 -3.59 11.68
C LYS A 91 -13.69 -2.10 11.51
N LEU A 92 -14.65 -1.35 10.98
CA LEU A 92 -14.58 0.11 10.76
C LEU A 92 -15.96 0.72 11.04
N ASP A 93 -15.98 1.92 11.60
CA ASP A 93 -17.17 2.62 12.11
C ASP A 93 -18.27 2.84 11.04
N ALA A 94 -17.90 2.86 9.75
CA ALA A 94 -18.82 3.06 8.62
C ALA A 94 -19.29 1.73 7.97
N PHE A 95 -19.79 0.76 8.75
CA PHE A 95 -20.17 -0.57 8.25
C PHE A 95 -21.22 -0.54 7.11
N LYS A 96 -22.23 0.33 7.19
CA LYS A 96 -23.36 0.35 6.23
C LYS A 96 -23.03 0.93 4.84
N SER A 97 -21.96 1.72 4.70
CA SER A 97 -21.69 2.51 3.48
C SER A 97 -20.38 2.16 2.78
N ARG A 98 -19.72 1.04 3.11
CA ARG A 98 -18.37 0.71 2.61
C ARG A 98 -18.28 0.60 1.09
N LYS A 99 -19.27 -0.02 0.46
CA LYS A 99 -19.30 -0.17 -1.01
C LYS A 99 -19.40 1.20 -1.69
N GLU A 100 -20.22 2.09 -1.14
CA GLU A 100 -20.39 3.45 -1.67
C GLU A 100 -19.20 4.34 -1.36
N LEU A 101 -18.59 4.20 -0.17
CA LEU A 101 -17.36 4.90 0.18
C LEU A 101 -16.21 4.50 -0.76
N PHE A 102 -16.03 3.20 -1.03
CA PHE A 102 -15.02 2.72 -1.98
C PHE A 102 -15.22 3.30 -3.38
N LYS A 103 -16.47 3.36 -3.87
CA LYS A 103 -16.79 3.96 -5.18
C LYS A 103 -16.53 5.47 -5.18
N ALA A 104 -16.94 6.17 -4.13
CA ALA A 104 -16.73 7.60 -3.98
C ALA A 104 -15.25 7.95 -3.93
N GLU A 105 -14.46 7.21 -3.14
CA GLU A 105 -13.00 7.36 -3.08
C GLU A 105 -12.35 7.03 -4.43
N SER A 106 -12.77 5.95 -5.10
CA SER A 106 -12.24 5.60 -6.43
C SER A 106 -12.50 6.71 -7.44
N LYS A 107 -13.70 7.32 -7.42
CA LYS A 107 -14.03 8.46 -8.29
C LYS A 107 -13.17 9.68 -7.95
N TYR A 108 -13.08 10.03 -6.67
CA TYR A 108 -12.28 11.16 -6.20
C TYR A 108 -10.80 11.00 -6.61
N TRP A 109 -10.20 9.84 -6.39
CA TRP A 109 -8.82 9.58 -6.79
C TRP A 109 -8.61 9.62 -8.30
N ASN A 110 -9.57 9.18 -9.11
CA ASN A 110 -9.47 9.32 -10.57
C ASN A 110 -9.38 10.79 -10.98
N GLU A 111 -10.12 11.69 -10.32
CA GLU A 111 -10.06 13.13 -10.59
C GLU A 111 -8.72 13.74 -10.15
N ILE A 112 -8.21 13.35 -8.98
CA ILE A 112 -6.89 13.78 -8.47
C ILE A 112 -5.76 13.31 -9.39
N ILE A 113 -5.76 12.04 -9.81
CA ILE A 113 -4.74 11.50 -10.72
C ILE A 113 -4.81 12.21 -12.07
N ALA A 114 -6.01 12.50 -12.59
CA ALA A 114 -6.17 13.26 -13.83
C ALA A 114 -5.59 14.68 -13.71
N TYR A 115 -5.81 15.34 -12.56
CA TYR A 115 -5.19 16.63 -12.25
C TYR A 115 -3.67 16.53 -12.24
N TYR A 116 -3.09 15.58 -11.51
CA TYR A 116 -1.63 15.41 -11.48
C TYR A 116 -1.04 15.09 -12.85
N ALA A 117 -1.69 14.24 -13.63
CA ALA A 117 -1.24 13.90 -14.97
C ALA A 117 -1.21 15.10 -15.92
N ARG A 118 -2.16 16.04 -15.76
CA ARG A 118 -2.28 17.26 -16.58
C ARG A 118 -1.39 18.39 -16.07
N CYS A 119 -1.47 18.73 -14.80
CA CYS A 119 -0.86 19.92 -14.20
C CYS A 119 0.56 19.68 -13.65
N LEU A 120 0.90 18.45 -13.29
CA LEU A 120 2.22 18.06 -12.80
C LEU A 120 3.00 17.22 -13.83
N HIS A 121 2.52 17.18 -15.08
CA HIS A 121 3.18 16.58 -16.24
C HIS A 121 3.67 15.14 -16.04
N TRP A 122 2.89 14.27 -15.36
CA TRP A 122 3.31 12.87 -15.18
C TRP A 122 3.56 12.13 -16.48
N LYS A 123 2.89 12.52 -17.58
CA LYS A 123 3.09 11.93 -18.91
C LYS A 123 4.53 12.08 -19.42
N THR A 124 5.27 13.08 -18.97
CA THR A 124 6.67 13.28 -19.34
C THR A 124 7.62 12.60 -18.35
N MET A 125 7.11 12.10 -17.23
CA MET A 125 7.90 11.40 -16.22
C MET A 125 8.07 9.92 -16.59
N ARG A 126 9.27 9.38 -16.38
CA ARG A 126 9.57 7.95 -16.56
C ARG A 126 9.31 7.19 -15.26
N LEU A 127 8.05 7.09 -14.86
CA LEU A 127 7.65 6.40 -13.62
C LEU A 127 7.62 4.88 -13.84
N ARG A 128 8.41 4.14 -13.07
CA ARG A 128 8.38 2.66 -13.03
C ARG A 128 7.61 2.17 -11.82
N ASN A 129 7.66 2.90 -10.72
CA ASN A 129 6.96 2.55 -9.50
C ASN A 129 6.60 3.77 -8.66
N VAL A 130 5.40 3.68 -8.09
CA VAL A 130 4.76 4.71 -7.29
C VAL A 130 4.34 4.08 -5.97
N MET A 131 4.52 4.81 -4.88
CA MET A 131 3.98 4.45 -3.57
C MET A 131 3.05 5.56 -3.09
N ASP A 132 1.82 5.18 -2.77
CA ASP A 132 0.95 5.98 -1.91
C ASP A 132 1.30 5.64 -0.47
N MET A 133 1.67 6.67 0.29
CA MET A 133 2.16 6.55 1.66
C MET A 133 1.04 6.66 2.69
N ARG A 134 -0.20 6.94 2.27
CA ARG A 134 -1.36 6.99 3.17
C ARG A 134 -1.88 5.59 3.48
N ALA A 135 -1.20 4.87 4.37
CA ALA A 135 -1.61 3.53 4.79
C ALA A 135 -2.60 3.53 5.98
N GLY A 136 -2.81 4.67 6.66
CA GLY A 136 -3.71 4.83 7.81
C GLY A 136 -3.27 4.15 9.12
N PHE A 137 -2.37 3.16 9.06
CA PHE A 137 -1.98 2.33 10.21
C PHE A 137 -0.47 2.10 10.35
N GLY A 138 0.38 2.81 9.60
CA GLY A 138 1.83 2.58 9.58
C GLY A 138 2.67 3.79 9.19
N GLY A 139 2.13 5.01 9.29
CA GLY A 139 2.82 6.22 8.85
C GLY A 139 4.00 6.63 9.73
N CYS A 140 4.14 6.03 10.91
CA CYS A 140 5.20 6.31 11.88
C CYS A 140 6.28 5.21 11.94
N GLU A 141 6.11 4.15 11.16
CA GLU A 141 6.96 2.98 11.14
C GLU A 141 7.77 2.95 9.83
N PRO A 142 9.01 2.42 9.85
CA PRO A 142 9.75 2.19 8.62
C PRO A 142 9.00 1.22 7.70
N PHE A 143 8.98 1.51 6.40
CA PHE A 143 8.41 0.60 5.43
C PHE A 143 9.38 -0.57 5.20
N ASP A 144 8.84 -1.79 5.16
CA ASP A 144 9.58 -3.01 4.79
C ASP A 144 9.87 -3.02 3.27
N THR A 145 10.68 -2.06 2.83
CA THR A 145 11.07 -1.82 1.45
C THR A 145 12.52 -1.34 1.40
N TYR A 146 13.20 -1.68 0.29
CA TYR A 146 14.59 -1.32 0.11
C TYR A 146 14.75 0.21 -0.06
N PRO A 147 15.87 0.78 0.40
CA PRO A 147 16.20 2.16 0.08
C PRO A 147 16.22 2.39 -1.43
N ARG A 148 15.82 3.58 -1.89
CA ARG A 148 15.81 3.97 -3.31
C ARG A 148 14.99 3.01 -4.18
N THR A 149 13.84 2.60 -3.68
CA THR A 149 12.90 1.78 -4.44
C THR A 149 12.05 2.64 -5.38
N TYR A 150 11.44 3.73 -4.93
CA TYR A 150 10.37 4.41 -5.68
C TYR A 150 10.84 5.60 -6.52
N ASP A 151 10.22 5.79 -7.70
CA ASP A 151 10.42 6.97 -8.54
C ASP A 151 9.52 8.14 -8.10
N LEU A 152 8.34 7.82 -7.57
CA LEU A 152 7.38 8.81 -7.05
C LEU A 152 6.78 8.35 -5.73
N LEU A 153 6.75 9.25 -4.75
CA LEU A 153 5.99 9.09 -3.51
C LEU A 153 4.82 10.07 -3.51
N HIS A 154 3.64 9.57 -3.20
CA HIS A 154 2.45 10.38 -2.97
C HIS A 154 2.01 10.23 -1.52
N ALA A 155 1.62 11.34 -0.89
CA ALA A 155 1.09 11.34 0.46
C ALA A 155 -0.06 12.35 0.53
N SER A 156 -1.29 11.85 0.68
CA SER A 156 -2.47 12.69 0.93
C SER A 156 -2.86 12.64 2.40
N ASN A 157 -2.96 13.81 3.03
CA ASN A 157 -3.44 14.00 4.40
C ASN A 157 -2.78 13.03 5.39
N LEU A 158 -1.47 12.84 5.25
CA LEU A 158 -0.67 11.88 6.02
C LEU A 158 0.04 12.59 7.17
N LEU A 159 0.74 13.68 6.89
CA LEU A 159 1.64 14.32 7.82
C LEU A 159 0.86 15.07 8.90
N SER A 160 -0.25 15.74 8.56
CA SER A 160 -1.07 16.43 9.57
C SER A 160 -1.80 15.46 10.51
N VAL A 161 -2.15 14.27 10.01
CA VAL A 161 -2.75 13.19 10.79
C VAL A 161 -1.72 12.55 11.71
N GLU A 162 -0.59 12.11 11.16
CA GLU A 162 0.41 11.35 11.90
C GLU A 162 1.28 12.23 12.81
N LYS A 163 1.32 13.56 12.61
CA LYS A 163 2.01 14.50 13.54
C LYS A 163 1.53 14.37 14.99
N LYS A 164 0.31 13.87 15.21
CA LYS A 164 -0.24 13.62 16.56
C LYS A 164 0.39 12.37 17.22
N ARG A 165 0.96 11.47 16.43
CA ARG A 165 1.52 10.18 16.85
C ARG A 165 3.05 10.15 16.80
N CYS A 166 3.66 10.80 15.80
CA CYS A 166 5.10 10.83 15.62
C CYS A 166 5.59 12.13 14.98
N ASN A 167 6.92 12.29 14.93
CA ASN A 167 7.55 13.46 14.36
C ASN A 167 7.52 13.41 12.82
N VAL A 168 7.00 14.46 12.19
CA VAL A 168 6.92 14.64 10.73
C VAL A 168 8.29 14.50 10.06
N SER A 169 9.36 14.94 10.73
CA SER A 169 10.73 14.77 10.22
C SER A 169 11.13 13.31 10.06
N SER A 170 10.72 12.42 10.97
CA SER A 170 10.98 10.97 10.85
C SER A 170 10.30 10.40 9.61
N ILE A 171 9.06 10.83 9.34
CA ILE A 171 8.32 10.41 8.14
C ILE A 171 9.05 10.89 6.90
N MET A 172 9.43 12.16 6.83
CA MET A 172 10.14 12.72 5.66
C MET A 172 11.52 12.10 5.43
N LEU A 173 12.22 11.69 6.49
CA LEU A 173 13.48 10.93 6.37
C LEU A 173 13.24 9.52 5.83
N GLU A 174 12.15 8.88 6.21
CA GLU A 174 11.75 7.58 5.65
C GLU A 174 11.36 7.72 4.17
N MET A 175 10.63 8.78 3.80
CA MET A 175 10.38 9.13 2.41
C MET A 175 11.70 9.30 1.64
N ASP A 176 12.69 9.99 2.21
CA ASP A 176 14.00 10.15 1.59
C ASP A 176 14.73 8.83 1.40
N ARG A 177 14.73 7.95 2.42
CA ARG A 177 15.37 6.64 2.36
C ARG A 177 14.87 5.82 1.17
N ILE A 178 13.55 5.77 0.96
CA ILE A 178 12.91 4.91 -0.04
C ILE A 178 12.81 5.55 -1.43
N LEU A 179 12.93 6.87 -1.54
CA LEU A 179 12.91 7.60 -2.81
C LEU A 179 14.26 7.51 -3.54
N ARG A 180 14.20 7.23 -4.84
CA ARG A 180 15.38 7.23 -5.72
C ARG A 180 15.96 8.64 -5.91
N PRO A 181 17.27 8.77 -6.17
CA PRO A 181 17.82 9.99 -6.74
C PRO A 181 17.07 10.41 -8.00
N GLY A 182 16.78 11.70 -8.14
CA GLY A 182 15.93 12.22 -9.23
C GLY A 182 14.44 11.93 -9.06
N GLY A 183 14.03 11.28 -7.96
CA GLY A 183 12.63 10.98 -7.66
C GLY A 183 11.84 12.22 -7.24
N VAL A 184 10.51 12.08 -7.29
CA VAL A 184 9.56 13.17 -7.03
C VAL A 184 8.64 12.79 -5.86
N VAL A 185 8.27 13.78 -5.05
CA VAL A 185 7.31 13.61 -3.97
C VAL A 185 6.19 14.62 -4.12
N TYR A 186 4.96 14.16 -3.95
CA TYR A 186 3.78 15.01 -3.83
C TYR A 186 3.14 14.80 -2.47
N ILE A 187 3.10 15.86 -1.68
CA ILE A 187 2.42 15.87 -0.38
C ILE A 187 1.22 16.82 -0.50
N ASP A 188 0.02 16.27 -0.46
CA ASP A 188 -1.23 17.02 -0.42
C ASP A 188 -1.74 17.02 1.02
N ASP A 189 -1.63 18.14 1.73
CA ASP A 189 -1.90 18.18 3.17
C ASP A 189 -2.37 19.56 3.62
N ALA A 190 -2.70 19.70 4.91
CA ALA A 190 -3.22 20.92 5.48
C ALA A 190 -2.21 22.08 5.37
N LEU A 191 -2.70 23.28 5.05
CA LEU A 191 -1.93 24.53 4.98
C LEU A 191 -1.09 24.78 6.23
N SER A 192 -1.61 24.41 7.40
CA SER A 192 -0.99 24.63 8.71
C SER A 192 0.34 23.89 8.90
N ILE A 193 0.65 22.88 8.08
CA ILE A 193 1.91 22.12 8.19
C ILE A 193 2.92 22.46 7.10
N MET A 194 2.52 23.21 6.06
CA MET A 194 3.32 23.38 4.85
C MET A 194 4.66 24.07 5.10
N ASP A 195 4.70 25.07 5.97
CA ASP A 195 5.94 25.79 6.29
C ASP A 195 6.97 24.89 6.97
N GLU A 196 6.52 23.97 7.82
CA GLU A 196 7.36 22.97 8.46
C GLU A 196 7.91 21.97 7.43
N LEU A 197 7.04 21.45 6.56
CA LEU A 197 7.42 20.51 5.51
C LEU A 197 8.43 21.12 4.53
N VAL A 198 8.24 22.38 4.12
CA VAL A 198 9.18 23.07 3.23
C VAL A 198 10.55 23.25 3.90
N LYS A 199 10.59 23.56 5.20
CA LYS A 199 11.85 23.66 5.96
C LYS A 199 12.58 22.32 6.01
N ILE A 200 11.87 21.25 6.35
CA ILE A 200 12.45 19.90 6.41
C ILE A 200 12.92 19.45 5.01
N ALA A 201 12.10 19.62 3.97
CA ALA A 201 12.46 19.28 2.60
C ALA A 201 13.76 19.96 2.15
N LYS A 202 13.92 21.25 2.44
CA LYS A 202 15.16 21.98 2.14
C LYS A 202 16.34 21.46 2.96
N ALA A 203 16.13 21.16 4.25
CA ALA A 203 17.18 20.65 5.13
C ALA A 203 17.71 19.26 4.68
N ILE A 204 16.85 18.40 4.14
CA ILE A 204 17.26 17.10 3.56
C ILE A 204 17.73 17.20 2.10
N GLY A 205 17.87 18.41 1.56
CA GLY A 205 18.41 18.63 0.21
C GLY A 205 17.42 18.47 -0.94
N TRP A 206 16.11 18.45 -0.67
CA TRP A 206 15.10 18.44 -1.71
C TRP A 206 14.80 19.85 -2.23
N ARG A 207 14.46 19.94 -3.52
CA ARG A 207 13.90 21.15 -4.13
C ARG A 207 12.38 21.13 -3.99
N ALA A 208 11.85 22.03 -3.18
CA ALA A 208 10.44 22.12 -2.80
C ALA A 208 9.73 23.30 -3.47
N ALA A 209 8.49 23.09 -3.94
CA ALA A 209 7.60 24.12 -4.47
C ALA A 209 6.16 23.85 -4.03
N LEU A 210 5.46 24.87 -3.52
CA LEU A 210 4.04 24.79 -3.18
C LEU A 210 3.17 25.06 -4.41
N ARG A 211 2.06 24.33 -4.52
CA ARG A 211 1.05 24.48 -5.56
C ARG A 211 -0.36 24.40 -4.95
N GLU A 212 -1.32 24.99 -5.66
CA GLU A 212 -2.75 24.86 -5.35
C GLU A 212 -3.24 23.43 -5.62
N THR A 213 -4.28 23.00 -4.92
CA THR A 213 -4.97 21.74 -5.21
C THR A 213 -5.98 21.95 -6.35
N ILE A 214 -6.66 20.88 -6.79
CA ILE A 214 -7.77 20.98 -7.74
C ILE A 214 -8.95 21.82 -7.19
N GLU A 215 -9.06 21.97 -5.87
CA GLU A 215 -10.11 22.75 -5.20
C GLU A 215 -9.85 24.27 -5.28
N GLY A 216 -8.66 24.68 -5.71
CA GLY A 216 -8.29 26.08 -5.94
C GLY A 216 -7.66 26.79 -4.74
N PRO A 217 -7.48 28.12 -4.81
CA PRO A 217 -6.66 28.88 -3.85
C PRO A 217 -7.26 28.99 -2.44
N HIS A 218 -8.58 28.89 -2.31
CA HIS A 218 -9.28 29.10 -1.04
C HIS A 218 -9.39 27.83 -0.16
N THR A 219 -8.96 26.68 -0.67
CA THR A 219 -8.92 25.45 0.13
C THR A 219 -7.89 25.57 1.26
N SER A 220 -8.15 24.88 2.37
CA SER A 220 -7.23 24.75 3.50
C SER A 220 -6.11 23.75 3.24
N TYR A 221 -5.98 23.23 2.02
CA TYR A 221 -4.96 22.26 1.59
C TYR A 221 -4.02 22.83 0.52
N ARG A 222 -2.81 22.28 0.42
CA ARG A 222 -1.84 22.59 -0.66
C ARG A 222 -1.11 21.33 -1.09
N VAL A 223 -0.62 21.35 -2.33
CA VAL A 223 0.29 20.33 -2.84
C VAL A 223 1.72 20.84 -2.75
N LEU A 224 2.51 20.25 -1.86
CA LEU A 224 3.96 20.40 -1.84
C LEU A 224 4.58 19.43 -2.84
N VAL A 225 5.22 19.97 -3.86
CA VAL A 225 5.99 19.25 -4.87
C VAL A 225 7.47 19.30 -4.50
N CYS A 226 8.07 18.13 -4.26
CA CYS A 226 9.49 18.02 -3.94
C CYS A 226 10.23 17.17 -4.99
N ASN A 227 11.46 17.57 -5.31
CA ASN A 227 12.36 16.81 -6.18
C ASN A 227 13.65 16.50 -5.42
N LYS A 228 13.99 15.21 -5.35
CA LYS A 228 15.29 14.77 -4.82
C LYS A 228 16.35 14.95 -5.90
N GLY A 229 17.42 15.66 -5.56
CA GLY A 229 18.55 15.87 -6.47
C GLY A 229 19.19 14.55 -6.92
N LEU A 230 19.91 14.60 -8.04
CA LEU A 230 20.89 13.56 -8.34
C LEU A 230 22.10 13.78 -7.41
N PRO A 231 22.75 12.72 -6.90
CA PRO A 231 24.02 12.87 -6.23
C PRO A 231 25.02 13.57 -7.16
N PRO A 232 25.96 14.38 -6.63
CA PRO A 232 27.08 14.85 -7.42
C PRO A 232 27.80 13.64 -8.02
N GLY A 233 28.04 13.71 -9.34
CA GLY A 233 28.73 12.67 -10.11
C GLY A 233 30.23 12.67 -9.89
#